data_AF-A0A8S3DSE5-F1
#
_entry.id   AF-A0A8S3DSE5-F1
#
_cell.length_a   1.000
_cell.length_b   1.000
_cell.length_c   1.000
_cell.angle_alpha   90.00
_cell.angle_beta   90.00
_cell.angle_gamma   90.00
#
_symmetry.space_group_name_H-M   'P 1'
#
loop_
_entity.id
_entity.type
_entity.pdbx_description
1 polymer ?
#
loop_
_entity_poly.entity_id
_entity_poly.type
_entity_poly.pdbx_seq_one_letter_code
_entity_poly.pdbx_strand_id
1 'polypeptide(L)'
;FLRGRVQDELKIPCYKPANGETVTISTPHGVPVDIEPGLVQQLKEETADVCRSEKRSKQMRGTLIIKDGRLRLVRSSTAMNELGLVHHTVQFHSRFPSSINIRPITLVSLIQLLERELNSNENESKHRTILISDNLIHIDNQQLRVSIETNGDVDIAWTLNNELLGQRVSSHIKSFIDQHTSTANVIIISDSAASPDPM
;
A
#
# COMPACT_ATOMS: atom_id res chain seq x y z
N PHE A 1 23.89 -43.63 -41.32
CA PHE A 1 24.01 -43.03 -42.67
C PHE A 1 22.87 -42.05 -42.97
N LEU A 2 21.60 -42.48 -43.03
CA LEU A 2 20.46 -41.61 -43.38
C LEU A 2 20.28 -40.42 -42.41
N ARG A 3 20.33 -40.66 -41.09
CA ARG A 3 20.25 -39.61 -40.04
C ARG A 3 21.32 -38.52 -40.20
N GLY A 4 22.54 -38.93 -40.56
CA GLY A 4 23.67 -38.03 -40.77
C GLY A 4 23.43 -37.13 -41.98
N ARG A 5 23.07 -37.70 -43.13
CA ARG A 5 22.73 -36.91 -44.33
C ARG A 5 21.61 -35.91 -44.10
N VAL A 6 20.54 -36.30 -43.39
CA VAL A 6 19.41 -35.40 -43.09
C VAL A 6 19.85 -34.24 -42.19
N GLN A 7 20.68 -34.49 -41.18
CA GLN A 7 21.23 -33.43 -40.32
C GLN A 7 22.22 -32.53 -41.08
N ASP A 8 23.03 -33.11 -41.97
CA ASP A 8 24.02 -32.39 -42.76
C ASP A 8 23.36 -31.48 -43.82
N GLU A 9 22.27 -31.92 -44.43
CA GLU A 9 21.58 -31.25 -45.53
C GLU A 9 20.53 -30.25 -45.04
N LEU A 10 19.75 -30.59 -44.01
CA LEU A 10 18.66 -29.72 -43.50
C LEU A 10 19.03 -28.90 -42.27
N LYS A 11 20.16 -29.20 -41.61
CA LYS A 11 20.62 -28.55 -40.36
C LYS A 11 19.59 -28.59 -39.23
N ILE A 12 18.70 -29.58 -39.23
CA ILE A 12 17.66 -29.78 -38.19
C ILE A 12 17.98 -31.06 -37.41
N PRO A 13 17.79 -31.08 -36.07
CA PRO A 13 17.95 -32.30 -35.27
C PRO A 13 17.03 -33.43 -35.75
N CYS A 14 17.62 -34.55 -36.18
CA CYS A 14 16.89 -35.75 -36.60
C CYS A 14 16.77 -36.75 -35.44
N TYR A 15 15.53 -37.04 -35.03
CA TYR A 15 15.17 -38.00 -33.99
C TYR A 15 14.58 -39.29 -34.61
N LYS A 16 14.89 -40.45 -34.04
CA LYS A 16 14.33 -41.75 -34.44
C LYS A 16 13.98 -42.55 -33.17
N PRO A 17 12.91 -42.16 -32.46
CA PRO A 17 12.49 -42.88 -31.26
C PRO A 17 12.01 -44.29 -31.59
N ALA A 18 12.23 -45.24 -30.69
CA ALA A 18 11.66 -46.58 -30.80
C ALA A 18 10.14 -46.56 -30.53
N ASN A 19 9.44 -47.64 -30.87
CA ASN A 19 8.02 -47.80 -30.54
C ASN A 19 7.85 -47.73 -29.00
N GLY A 20 7.14 -46.72 -28.52
CA GLY A 20 6.92 -46.48 -27.09
C GLY A 20 7.84 -45.42 -26.46
N GLU A 21 8.81 -44.87 -27.19
CA GLU A 21 9.63 -43.75 -26.71
C GLU A 21 9.01 -42.39 -27.08
N THR A 22 9.07 -41.44 -26.16
CA THR A 22 8.61 -40.05 -26.37
C THR A 22 9.80 -39.13 -26.58
N VAL A 23 9.71 -38.23 -27.57
CA VAL A 23 10.69 -37.15 -27.79
C VAL A 23 10.04 -35.83 -27.41
N THR A 24 10.64 -35.11 -26.46
CA THR A 24 10.18 -33.77 -26.06
C THR A 24 11.06 -32.72 -26.73
N ILE A 25 10.46 -31.89 -27.57
CA ILE A 25 11.13 -30.77 -28.22
C ILE A 25 10.67 -29.49 -27.53
N SER A 26 11.56 -28.84 -26.79
CA SER A 26 11.27 -27.54 -26.19
C SER A 26 11.23 -26.49 -27.28
N THR A 27 10.07 -25.88 -27.47
CA THR A 27 9.89 -24.74 -28.37
C THR A 27 9.54 -23.50 -27.54
N PRO A 28 10.14 -22.34 -27.83
CA PRO A 28 9.74 -21.10 -27.17
C PRO A 28 8.32 -20.77 -27.63
N HIS A 29 7.35 -20.90 -26.72
CA HIS A 29 5.98 -20.49 -26.96
C HIS A 29 5.76 -19.10 -26.35
N GLY A 30 5.55 -18.10 -27.21
CA GLY A 30 5.08 -16.79 -26.80
C GLY A 30 3.57 -16.76 -26.76
N VAL A 31 2.98 -16.37 -25.63
CA VAL A 31 1.55 -16.11 -25.54
C VAL A 31 1.30 -14.67 -25.98
N PRO A 32 0.58 -14.42 -27.09
CA PRO A 32 0.26 -13.07 -27.51
C PRO A 32 -0.68 -12.41 -26.49
N VAL A 33 -0.35 -11.18 -26.09
CA VAL A 33 -1.15 -10.37 -25.16
C VAL A 33 -1.34 -9.00 -25.79
N ASP A 34 -2.59 -8.58 -25.96
CA ASP A 34 -2.89 -7.21 -26.41
C ASP A 34 -2.73 -6.26 -25.22
N ILE A 35 -2.03 -5.15 -25.41
CA ILE A 35 -1.75 -4.19 -24.33
C ILE A 35 -2.52 -2.90 -24.59
N GLU A 36 -3.24 -2.42 -23.58
CA GLU A 36 -3.90 -1.12 -23.64
C GLU A 36 -2.86 0.00 -23.86
N PRO A 37 -3.06 0.90 -24.86
CA PRO A 37 -2.06 1.91 -25.20
C PRO A 37 -1.70 2.84 -24.04
N GLY A 38 -2.64 3.06 -23.12
CA GLY A 38 -2.40 3.90 -21.96
C GLY A 38 -1.40 3.31 -20.95
N LEU A 39 -1.29 1.99 -20.84
CA LEU A 39 -0.25 1.35 -20.02
C LEU A 39 1.14 1.58 -20.63
N VAL A 40 1.23 1.54 -21.96
CA VAL A 40 2.47 1.81 -22.69
C VAL A 40 2.90 3.27 -22.52
N GLN A 41 1.94 4.20 -22.56
CA GLN A 41 2.21 5.61 -22.32
C GLN A 41 2.71 5.86 -20.88
N GLN A 42 2.02 5.30 -19.87
CA GLN A 42 2.44 5.42 -18.48
C GLN A 42 3.85 4.87 -18.26
N LEU A 43 4.17 3.71 -18.84
CA LEU A 43 5.51 3.13 -18.78
C LEU A 43 6.56 4.05 -19.45
N LYS A 44 6.21 4.74 -20.54
CA LYS A 44 7.11 5.72 -21.17
C LYS A 44 7.35 6.94 -20.28
N GLU A 45 6.32 7.45 -19.62
CA GLU A 45 6.41 8.60 -18.72
C GLU A 45 7.24 8.27 -17.48
N GLU A 46 6.96 7.14 -16.81
CA GLU A 46 7.74 6.63 -15.67
C GLU A 46 9.22 6.41 -16.02
N THR A 47 9.52 6.26 -17.30
CA THR A 47 10.88 5.98 -17.79
C THR A 47 11.54 7.15 -18.50
N ALA A 48 10.85 8.27 -18.65
CA ALA A 48 11.41 9.49 -19.20
C ALA A 48 12.41 10.14 -18.21
N ASP A 49 12.17 10.01 -16.90
CA ASP A 49 13.00 10.58 -15.83
C ASP A 49 14.19 9.69 -15.41
N VAL A 50 14.12 8.38 -15.64
CA VAL A 50 15.22 7.47 -15.35
C VAL A 50 16.18 7.46 -16.53
N CYS A 51 17.33 8.10 -16.33
CA CYS A 51 18.46 8.22 -17.24
C CYS A 51 18.64 6.98 -18.13
N ARG A 52 19.00 7.21 -19.40
CA ARG A 52 19.13 6.28 -20.55
C ARG A 52 20.13 5.11 -20.36
N SER A 53 20.28 4.57 -19.17
CA SER A 53 21.11 3.42 -18.91
C SER A 53 20.25 2.18 -18.72
N GLU A 54 20.55 1.19 -19.56
CA GLU A 54 20.25 -0.23 -19.42
C GLU A 54 18.99 -0.73 -20.16
N LYS A 55 19.24 -1.62 -21.14
CA LYS A 55 18.26 -2.48 -21.83
C LYS A 55 17.62 -3.51 -20.87
N ARG A 56 17.29 -3.13 -19.64
CA ARG A 56 16.66 -4.01 -18.67
C ARG A 56 15.16 -4.06 -18.93
N SER A 57 14.59 -5.25 -18.82
CA SER A 57 13.14 -5.44 -18.85
C SER A 57 12.50 -4.61 -17.75
N LYS A 58 11.55 -3.75 -18.11
CA LYS A 58 10.82 -2.90 -17.15
C LYS A 58 9.51 -3.56 -16.78
N GLN A 59 9.16 -3.47 -15.51
CA GLN A 59 7.92 -4.06 -15.00
C GLN A 59 6.73 -3.18 -15.39
N MET A 60 5.77 -3.77 -16.11
CA MET A 60 4.49 -3.13 -16.42
C MET A 60 3.44 -3.61 -15.42
N ARG A 61 2.70 -2.68 -14.81
CA ARG A 61 1.64 -2.99 -13.86
C ARG A 61 0.28 -2.81 -14.55
N GLY A 62 -0.59 -3.82 -14.45
CA GLY A 62 -1.92 -3.80 -15.05
C GLY A 62 -2.73 -5.02 -14.64
N THR A 63 -3.97 -5.09 -15.10
CA THR A 63 -4.87 -6.21 -14.90
C THR A 63 -4.97 -7.04 -16.18
N LEU A 64 -4.68 -8.34 -16.06
CA LEU A 64 -4.79 -9.28 -17.18
C LEU A 64 -6.22 -9.81 -17.26
N ILE A 65 -6.91 -9.52 -18.36
CA ILE A 65 -8.23 -10.07 -18.70
C ILE A 65 -8.02 -11.23 -19.65
N ILE A 66 -8.57 -12.39 -19.29
CA ILE A 66 -8.61 -13.58 -20.14
C ILE A 66 -10.06 -13.82 -20.51
N LYS A 67 -10.42 -13.49 -21.76
CA LYS A 67 -11.81 -13.59 -22.24
C LYS A 67 -11.81 -13.96 -23.72
N ASP A 68 -12.70 -14.86 -24.12
CA ASP A 68 -12.90 -15.29 -25.52
C ASP A 68 -11.60 -15.80 -26.20
N GLY A 69 -10.74 -16.49 -25.43
CA GLY A 69 -9.45 -16.99 -25.92
C GLY A 69 -8.41 -15.89 -26.21
N ARG A 70 -8.68 -14.65 -25.80
CA ARG A 70 -7.76 -13.52 -25.92
C ARG A 70 -7.26 -13.09 -24.55
N LEU A 71 -5.97 -12.77 -24.49
CA LEU A 71 -5.33 -12.19 -23.32
C LEU A 71 -5.14 -10.69 -23.58
N ARG A 72 -5.68 -9.85 -22.70
CA ARG A 72 -5.53 -8.40 -22.77
C ARG A 72 -5.03 -7.86 -21.45
N LEU A 73 -3.97 -7.04 -21.49
CA LEU A 73 -3.45 -6.32 -20.35
C LEU A 73 -4.00 -4.88 -20.38
N VAL A 74 -4.84 -4.55 -19.41
CA VAL A 74 -5.54 -3.26 -19.32
C VAL A 74 -5.35 -2.62 -17.94
N ARG A 75 -5.77 -1.38 -17.76
CA ARG A 75 -5.81 -0.76 -16.42
C ARG A 75 -6.88 -1.41 -15.53
N SER A 76 -6.65 -1.37 -14.22
CA SER A 76 -7.61 -1.90 -13.25
C SER A 76 -8.99 -1.25 -13.38
N SER A 77 -9.06 0.07 -13.61
CA SER A 77 -10.33 0.77 -13.86
C SER A 77 -11.05 0.26 -15.11
N THR A 78 -10.32 0.09 -16.21
CA THR A 78 -10.85 -0.47 -17.47
C THR A 78 -11.39 -1.89 -17.25
N ALA A 79 -10.64 -2.74 -16.55
CA ALA A 79 -11.05 -4.11 -16.25
C ALA A 79 -12.30 -4.17 -15.38
N MET A 80 -12.36 -3.35 -14.33
CA MET A 80 -13.52 -3.29 -13.44
C MET A 80 -14.77 -2.84 -14.20
N ASN A 81 -14.65 -1.80 -15.04
CA ASN A 81 -15.76 -1.35 -15.88
C ASN A 81 -16.21 -2.42 -16.88
N GLU A 82 -15.28 -3.11 -17.54
CA GLU A 82 -15.62 -4.16 -18.52
C GLU A 82 -16.29 -5.38 -17.86
N LEU A 83 -15.87 -5.73 -16.65
CA LEU A 83 -16.44 -6.83 -15.88
C LEU A 83 -17.70 -6.44 -15.09
N GLY A 84 -18.11 -5.16 -15.13
CA GLY A 84 -19.24 -4.64 -14.34
C GLY A 84 -19.01 -4.71 -12.83
N LEU A 85 -17.74 -4.69 -12.40
CA LEU A 85 -17.35 -4.76 -11.00
C LEU A 85 -17.31 -3.37 -10.38
N VAL A 86 -17.83 -3.27 -9.16
CA VAL A 86 -17.72 -2.05 -8.36
C VAL A 86 -16.46 -2.12 -7.52
N HIS A 87 -15.71 -1.01 -7.47
CA HIS A 87 -14.54 -0.91 -6.60
C HIS A 87 -14.97 -1.04 -5.14
N HIS A 88 -14.50 -2.08 -4.46
CA HIS A 88 -14.70 -2.22 -3.02
C HIS A 88 -13.59 -1.46 -2.29
N THR A 89 -13.95 -0.35 -1.65
CA THR A 89 -13.01 0.45 -0.86
C THR A 89 -13.09 0.02 0.60
N VAL A 90 -12.06 -0.68 1.07
CA VAL A 90 -11.91 -1.01 2.49
C VAL A 90 -11.28 0.17 3.22
N GLN A 91 -11.96 0.64 4.26
CA GLN A 91 -11.48 1.69 5.15
C GLN A 91 -11.31 1.11 6.55
N PHE A 92 -10.10 1.25 7.08
CA PHE A 92 -9.76 0.88 8.44
C PHE A 92 -9.96 2.08 9.36
N HIS A 93 -10.35 1.81 10.59
CA HIS A 93 -10.55 2.80 11.64
C HIS A 93 -9.82 2.36 12.90
N SER A 94 -9.08 3.27 13.52
CA SER A 94 -8.50 3.09 14.84
C SER A 94 -8.89 4.25 15.72
N ARG A 95 -9.51 3.95 16.87
CA ARG A 95 -9.95 4.92 17.85
C ARG A 95 -9.04 4.85 19.07
N PHE A 96 -8.52 5.99 19.47
CA PHE A 96 -7.69 6.14 20.66
C PHE A 96 -8.44 6.98 21.69
N PRO A 97 -8.91 6.36 22.79
CA PRO A 97 -9.56 7.11 23.85
C PRO A 97 -8.52 8.01 24.51
N SER A 98 -8.80 9.32 24.55
CA SER A 98 -7.92 10.29 25.19
C SER A 98 -8.66 10.90 26.37
N SER A 99 -8.13 10.74 27.58
CA SER A 99 -8.62 11.46 28.76
C SER A 99 -8.20 12.93 28.77
N ILE A 100 -7.57 13.41 27.70
CA ILE A 100 -6.98 14.73 27.57
C ILE A 100 -7.77 15.53 26.55
N ASN A 101 -8.26 16.70 26.95
CA ASN A 101 -8.74 17.71 26.02
C ASN A 101 -7.54 18.18 25.18
N ILE A 102 -7.48 17.75 23.91
CA ILE A 102 -6.38 18.08 23.01
C ILE A 102 -6.49 19.57 22.67
N ARG A 103 -5.70 20.37 23.38
CA ARG A 103 -5.61 21.82 23.15
C ARG A 103 -4.92 22.11 21.80
N PRO A 104 -5.16 23.27 21.17
CA PRO A 104 -4.55 23.62 19.87
C PRO A 104 -3.01 23.50 19.84
N ILE A 105 -2.33 23.77 20.96
CA ILE A 105 -0.87 23.61 21.09
C ILE A 105 -0.43 22.15 20.93
N THR A 106 -1.21 21.22 21.48
CA THR A 106 -0.93 19.77 21.43
C THR A 106 -1.13 19.22 20.01
N LEU A 107 -2.07 19.80 19.25
CA LEU A 107 -2.29 19.47 17.84
C LEU A 107 -1.12 19.91 16.95
N VAL A 108 -0.55 21.10 17.18
CA VAL A 108 0.65 21.55 16.47
C VAL A 108 1.84 20.64 16.75
N SER A 109 2.04 20.23 18.02
CA SER A 109 3.07 19.26 18.38
C SER A 109 2.86 17.90 17.72
N LEU A 110 1.61 17.45 17.60
CA LEU A 110 1.26 16.21 16.90
C LEU A 110 1.59 16.29 15.40
N ILE A 111 1.24 17.40 14.74
CA ILE A 111 1.56 17.61 13.31
C ILE A 111 3.07 17.62 13.10
N GLN A 112 3.82 18.35 13.92
CA GLN A 112 5.28 18.39 13.82
C GLN A 112 5.91 17.02 14.05
N LEU A 113 5.37 16.22 14.98
CA LEU A 113 5.79 14.84 15.19
C LEU A 113 5.51 14.01 13.94
N LEU A 114 4.30 14.05 13.40
CA LEU A 114 3.94 13.31 12.20
C LEU A 114 4.79 13.71 10.99
N GLU A 115 5.01 15.00 10.76
CA GLU A 115 5.87 15.47 9.67
C GLU A 115 7.32 15.01 9.83
N ARG A 116 7.86 15.01 11.05
CA ARG A 116 9.22 14.53 11.33
C ARG A 116 9.33 13.02 11.14
N GLU A 117 8.42 12.25 11.74
CA GLU A 117 8.48 10.79 11.73
C GLU A 117 8.14 10.19 10.37
N LEU A 118 7.28 10.85 9.58
CA LEU A 118 6.94 10.40 8.22
C LEU A 118 8.03 10.77 7.21
N ASN A 119 8.74 11.88 7.40
CA ASN A 119 9.81 12.31 6.48
C ASN A 119 11.23 11.94 6.95
N SER A 120 11.36 11.10 7.99
CA SER A 120 12.67 10.68 8.51
C SER A 120 13.42 9.72 7.57
N ASN A 121 12.69 9.02 6.70
CA ASN A 121 13.27 8.10 5.72
C ASN A 121 13.55 8.83 4.40
N GLU A 122 14.82 9.06 4.06
CA GLU A 122 15.21 9.66 2.76
C GLU A 122 14.81 8.82 1.54
N ASN A 123 14.53 7.53 1.74
CA ASN A 123 14.14 6.59 0.68
C ASN A 123 12.63 6.54 0.41
N GLU A 124 11.79 7.14 1.28
CA GLU A 124 10.34 7.18 1.10
C GLU A 124 9.89 8.51 0.51
N SER A 125 8.77 8.48 -0.21
CA SER A 125 8.17 9.69 -0.76
C SER A 125 7.78 10.62 0.39
N LYS A 126 8.09 11.92 0.27
CA LYS A 126 7.73 12.90 1.30
C LYS A 126 6.22 12.92 1.51
N HIS A 127 5.79 12.52 2.70
CA HIS A 127 4.38 12.52 3.06
C HIS A 127 3.96 13.93 3.44
N ARG A 128 2.83 14.39 2.89
CA ARG A 128 2.32 15.74 3.15
C ARG A 128 1.13 15.70 4.11
N THR A 129 1.33 16.32 5.26
CA THR A 129 0.28 16.54 6.25
C THR A 129 -0.40 17.88 5.97
N ILE A 130 -1.73 17.90 5.94
CA ILE A 130 -2.54 19.10 5.71
C ILE A 130 -3.58 19.18 6.82
N LEU A 131 -3.53 20.26 7.60
CA LEU A 131 -4.58 20.59 8.55
C LEU A 131 -5.75 21.23 7.78
N ILE A 132 -6.91 20.58 7.79
CA ILE A 132 -8.12 21.11 7.13
C ILE A 132 -8.93 21.98 8.11
N SER A 133 -9.01 21.56 9.37
CA SER A 133 -9.69 22.28 10.44
C SER A 133 -9.06 21.94 11.78
N ASP A 134 -9.44 22.65 12.84
CA ASP A 134 -8.91 22.46 14.20
C ASP A 134 -9.03 21.03 14.73
N ASN A 135 -9.86 20.19 14.10
CA ASN A 135 -10.09 18.80 14.50
C ASN A 135 -9.83 17.79 13.38
N LEU A 136 -9.31 18.20 12.22
CA LEU A 136 -9.20 17.32 11.05
C LEU A 136 -7.88 17.49 10.31
N ILE A 137 -7.08 16.42 10.29
CA ILE A 137 -5.81 16.34 9.60
C ILE A 137 -5.94 15.32 8.46
N HIS A 138 -5.48 15.70 7.27
CA HIS A 138 -5.36 14.84 6.12
C HIS A 138 -3.89 14.58 5.81
N ILE A 139 -3.54 13.32 5.56
CA ILE A 139 -2.22 12.92 5.10
C ILE A 139 -2.36 12.34 3.69
N ASP A 140 -1.47 12.75 2.78
CA ASP A 140 -1.37 12.30 1.38
C ASP A 140 -2.69 12.34 0.61
N ASN A 141 -3.13 13.55 0.28
CA ASN A 141 -4.31 13.80 -0.56
C ASN A 141 -5.56 13.02 -0.12
N GLN A 142 -5.82 13.02 1.19
CA GLN A 142 -6.99 12.39 1.82
C GLN A 142 -6.97 10.86 1.93
N GLN A 143 -5.83 10.22 1.74
CA GLN A 143 -5.72 8.78 1.88
C GLN A 143 -5.69 8.30 3.33
N LEU A 144 -5.28 9.19 4.24
CA LEU A 144 -5.38 9.00 5.69
C LEU A 144 -5.96 10.26 6.33
N ARG A 145 -6.90 10.04 7.24
CA ARG A 145 -7.61 11.07 7.99
C ARG A 145 -7.41 10.85 9.47
N VAL A 146 -7.00 11.89 10.19
CA VAL A 146 -7.00 11.92 11.65
C VAL A 146 -8.02 12.96 12.09
N SER A 147 -9.04 12.53 12.80
CA SER A 147 -10.08 13.39 13.37
C SER A 147 -10.03 13.37 14.88
N ILE A 148 -10.19 14.54 15.50
CA ILE A 148 -10.28 14.70 16.95
C ILE A 148 -11.73 14.97 17.31
N GLU A 149 -12.33 14.06 18.07
CA GLU A 149 -13.68 14.18 18.56
C GLU A 149 -13.77 15.17 19.73
N THR A 150 -14.98 15.71 19.97
CA THR A 150 -15.23 16.72 21.02
C THR A 150 -14.96 16.22 22.44
N ASN A 151 -14.98 14.91 22.64
CA ASN A 151 -14.64 14.25 23.90
C ASN A 151 -13.12 14.10 24.10
N GLY A 152 -12.30 14.50 23.12
CA GLY A 152 -10.85 14.36 23.11
C GLY A 152 -10.34 13.14 22.35
N ASP A 153 -11.21 12.20 21.97
CA ASP A 153 -10.80 10.96 21.31
C ASP A 153 -10.20 11.22 19.94
N VAL A 154 -9.16 10.45 19.59
CA VAL A 154 -8.50 10.55 18.29
C VAL A 154 -8.91 9.36 17.43
N ASP A 155 -9.57 9.66 16.33
CA ASP A 155 -9.98 8.70 15.32
C ASP A 155 -9.06 8.80 14.11
N ILE A 156 -8.49 7.68 13.71
CA ILE A 156 -7.68 7.57 12.49
C ILE A 156 -8.42 6.68 11.51
N ALA A 157 -8.59 7.15 10.29
CA ALA A 157 -9.15 6.38 9.19
C ALA A 157 -8.19 6.34 8.01
N TRP A 158 -7.98 5.16 7.42
CA TRP A 158 -7.12 4.99 6.24
C TRP A 158 -7.66 3.91 5.31
N THR A 159 -7.21 3.93 4.06
CA THR A 159 -7.59 2.94 3.04
C THR A 159 -6.61 1.77 2.99
N LEU A 160 -7.04 0.60 2.50
CA LEU A 160 -6.18 -0.59 2.37
C LEU A 160 -4.87 -0.34 1.59
N ASN A 161 -4.90 0.52 0.57
CA ASN A 161 -3.70 0.88 -0.19
C ASN A 161 -2.63 1.57 0.68
N ASN A 162 -3.01 2.05 1.86
CA ASN A 162 -2.18 2.79 2.79
C ASN A 162 -2.08 2.11 4.16
N GLU A 163 -2.28 0.79 4.23
CA GLU A 163 -2.25 0.04 5.49
C GLU A 163 -0.96 0.26 6.28
N LEU A 164 0.20 0.20 5.63
CA LEU A 164 1.50 0.40 6.29
C LEU A 164 1.65 1.82 6.86
N LEU A 165 1.20 2.83 6.10
CA LEU A 165 1.20 4.23 6.53
C LEU A 165 0.23 4.42 7.70
N GLY A 166 -0.98 3.87 7.59
CA GLY A 166 -2.00 3.86 8.65
C GLY A 166 -1.49 3.27 9.95
N GLN A 167 -0.88 2.08 9.89
CA GLN A 167 -0.30 1.43 11.06
C GLN A 167 0.82 2.27 11.69
N ARG A 168 1.73 2.83 10.88
CA ARG A 168 2.81 3.69 11.37
C ARG A 168 2.28 4.96 12.04
N VAL A 169 1.35 5.66 11.41
CA VAL A 169 0.73 6.86 11.97
C VAL A 169 -0.02 6.52 13.27
N SER A 170 -0.73 5.39 13.29
CA SER A 170 -1.45 4.93 14.48
C SER A 170 -0.54 4.61 15.66
N SER A 171 0.64 4.02 15.42
CA SER A 171 1.60 3.71 16.48
C SER A 171 2.25 4.97 17.05
N HIS A 172 2.55 5.95 16.20
CA HIS A 172 3.06 7.26 16.63
C HIS A 172 2.02 8.05 17.44
N ILE A 173 0.75 8.06 17.00
CA ILE A 173 -0.34 8.71 17.74
C ILE A 173 -0.55 8.03 19.10
N LYS A 174 -0.54 6.70 19.14
CA LYS A 174 -0.63 5.96 20.41
C LYS A 174 0.49 6.35 21.38
N SER A 175 1.73 6.35 20.91
CA SER A 175 2.89 6.76 21.71
C SER A 175 2.78 8.21 22.20
N PHE A 176 2.30 9.11 21.36
CA PHE A 176 2.06 10.50 21.73
C PHE A 176 1.00 10.63 22.83
N ILE A 177 -0.12 9.92 22.74
CA ILE A 177 -1.18 9.91 23.75
C ILE A 177 -0.65 9.32 25.08
N ASP A 178 0.08 8.20 25.03
CA ASP A 178 0.65 7.55 26.21
C ASP A 178 1.61 8.49 26.97
N GLN A 179 2.46 9.24 26.25
CA GLN A 179 3.37 10.23 26.83
C GLN A 179 2.65 11.38 27.54
N HIS A 180 1.52 11.83 27.01
CA HIS A 180 0.74 12.93 27.59
C HIS A 180 -0.24 12.44 28.68
N THR A 181 -0.52 11.13 28.74
CA THR A 181 -1.38 10.52 29.76
C THR A 181 -0.60 10.17 31.03
N SER A 182 0.70 9.80 30.92
CA SER A 182 1.55 9.45 32.06
C SER A 182 1.83 10.61 33.04
N THR A 183 1.62 11.86 32.66
CA THR A 183 1.79 13.04 33.54
C THR A 183 0.60 13.29 34.47
N ALA A 184 -0.48 12.51 34.40
CA ALA A 184 -1.70 12.72 35.19
C ALA A 184 -1.89 11.76 36.38
N ASN A 185 -0.87 10.98 36.79
CA ASN A 185 -0.93 10.20 38.03
C ASN A 185 -0.60 11.09 39.25
N VAL A 186 -1.53 11.98 39.61
CA VAL A 186 -1.57 12.57 40.95
C VAL A 186 -1.92 11.45 41.92
N ILE A 187 -0.95 11.07 42.74
CA ILE A 187 -1.13 10.14 43.86
C ILE A 187 -2.07 10.83 44.86
N ILE A 188 -3.36 10.47 44.85
CA ILE A 188 -4.26 10.78 45.96
C ILE A 188 -4.03 9.71 47.02
N ILE A 189 -3.15 10.02 48.00
CA ILE A 189 -3.13 9.31 49.27
C ILE A 189 -4.40 9.75 50.01
N SER A 190 -5.42 8.89 50.03
CA SER A 190 -6.57 9.06 50.91
C SER A 190 -6.23 8.42 52.25
N ASP A 191 -5.95 9.25 53.25
CA ASP A 191 -5.86 8.84 54.64
C ASP A 191 -7.28 8.69 55.19
N SER A 192 -7.64 7.48 55.61
CA SER A 192 -8.93 7.13 56.18
C SER A 192 -8.78 6.97 57.68
N ALA A 193 -9.19 7.99 58.45
CA ALA A 193 -9.33 7.90 59.89
C ALA A 193 -10.74 8.30 60.35
N ALA A 194 -11.51 7.26 60.67
CA ALA A 194 -12.48 7.09 61.75
C ALA A 194 -13.55 8.17 62.04
N SER A 195 -14.80 7.74 61.88
CA SER A 195 -16.02 8.24 62.52
C SER A 195 -15.97 8.15 64.06
N PRO A 196 -16.77 8.98 64.76
CA PRO A 196 -17.44 8.53 65.98
C PRO A 196 -18.98 8.58 65.83
N ASP A 197 -19.63 7.53 66.32
CA ASP A 197 -21.08 7.37 66.47
C ASP A 197 -21.72 8.44 67.37
N PRO A 198 -22.99 8.81 67.16
CA PRO A 198 -23.78 9.52 68.15
C PRO A 198 -24.60 8.55 69.03
N MET A 199 -24.65 8.83 70.34
CA MET A 199 -25.68 8.34 71.27
C MET A 199 -27.00 9.06 71.05
#